data_AF-A0A530LBB0-F1
#
_entry.id   AF-A0A530LBB0-F1
#
_cell.length_a   1.000
_cell.length_b   1.000
_cell.length_c   1.000
_cell.angle_alpha   90.00
_cell.angle_beta   90.00
_cell.angle_gamma   90.00
#
_symmetry.space_group_name_H-M   'P 1'
#
loop_
_entity.id
_entity.type
_entity.pdbx_description
1 polymer ?
#
loop_
_entity_poly.entity_id
_entity_poly.type
_entity_poly.pdbx_seq_one_letter_code
_entity_poly.pdbx_strand_id
1 'polypeptide(L)'
;YKSAELDNMTVKVADKTAFSMDGLAIAITPPADGKALAFSGTTEKFAADLTLVEDPKSKEVINALGYQNITGNLEMEGTWQPTDGRMDLSKYEISVDNAGTLGMTFDLGGYTLDVIKSMQEMQKKMAAQPEGADNSAQGMAMLGLLQQLSFN
;
A
#
# COMPACT_ATOMS: atom_id res chain seq x y z
N TYR A 1 -11.57 -4.39 -19.47
CA TYR A 1 -11.60 -3.32 -18.46
C TYR A 1 -12.42 -3.81 -17.28
N LYS A 2 -11.90 -3.72 -16.05
CA LYS A 2 -12.66 -4.00 -14.83
C LYS A 2 -12.61 -2.74 -13.97
N SER A 3 -13.75 -2.28 -13.47
CA SER A 3 -13.82 -1.17 -12.54
C SER A 3 -14.58 -1.56 -11.28
N ALA A 4 -14.29 -0.85 -10.20
CA ALA A 4 -15.04 -0.92 -8.94
C ALA A 4 -15.26 0.51 -8.46
N GLU A 5 -16.49 0.80 -8.04
CA GLU A 5 -16.90 2.12 -7.55
C GLU A 5 -17.55 1.96 -6.18
N LEU A 6 -17.30 2.93 -5.30
CA LEU A 6 -17.92 3.02 -3.99
C LEU A 6 -18.29 4.49 -3.72
N ASP A 7 -19.60 4.73 -3.61
CA ASP A 7 -20.15 6.07 -3.43
C ASP A 7 -19.68 6.71 -2.13
N ASN A 8 -19.72 5.96 -1.02
CA ASN A 8 -19.31 6.45 0.29
C ASN A 8 -18.71 5.33 1.16
N MET A 9 -17.69 5.70 1.94
CA MET A 9 -17.15 4.91 3.04
C MET A 9 -17.03 5.79 4.28
N THR A 10 -17.39 5.25 5.46
CA THR A 10 -17.24 5.95 6.74
C THR A 10 -16.62 5.03 7.78
N VAL A 11 -15.63 5.53 8.50
CA VAL A 11 -14.99 4.86 9.65
C VAL A 11 -15.27 5.68 10.90
N LYS A 12 -15.75 5.01 11.95
CA LYS A 12 -16.08 5.63 13.24
C LYS A 12 -15.20 5.09 14.35
N VAL A 13 -14.87 5.97 15.29
CA VAL A 13 -14.27 5.62 16.59
C VAL A 13 -15.29 6.03 17.65
N ALA A 14 -15.81 5.04 18.38
CA ALA A 14 -17.04 5.19 19.16
C ALA A 14 -18.17 5.78 18.28
N ASP A 15 -18.79 6.87 18.71
CA ASP A 15 -19.89 7.53 17.98
C ASP A 15 -19.42 8.65 17.04
N LYS A 16 -18.11 8.90 16.93
CA LYS A 16 -17.53 9.97 16.11
C LYS A 16 -16.97 9.41 14.80
N THR A 17 -17.22 10.12 13.70
CA THR A 17 -16.59 9.81 12.41
C THR A 17 -15.13 10.22 12.45
N ALA A 18 -14.23 9.25 12.35
CA ALA A 18 -12.78 9.47 12.28
C ALA A 18 -12.32 9.73 10.85
N PHE A 19 -12.96 9.08 9.89
CA PHE A 19 -12.64 9.20 8.48
C PHE A 19 -13.89 8.98 7.64
N SER A 20 -14.02 9.73 6.55
CA SER A 20 -15.00 9.46 5.50
C SER A 20 -14.40 9.69 4.13
N MET A 21 -14.97 9.02 3.14
CA MET A 21 -14.53 9.07 1.76
C MET A 21 -15.73 8.97 0.82
N ASP A 22 -15.73 9.79 -0.22
CA ASP A 22 -16.76 9.83 -1.25
C ASP A 22 -16.13 9.57 -2.64
N GLY A 23 -16.87 8.87 -3.49
CA GLY A 23 -16.53 8.70 -4.89
C GLY A 23 -15.21 7.96 -5.11
N LEU A 24 -15.01 6.83 -4.42
CA LEU A 24 -13.89 5.95 -4.74
C LEU A 24 -14.16 5.27 -6.08
N ALA A 25 -13.26 5.46 -7.04
CA ALA A 25 -13.28 4.76 -8.31
C ALA A 25 -11.94 4.08 -8.53
N ILE A 26 -11.97 2.79 -8.85
CA ILE A 26 -10.79 1.99 -9.17
C ILE A 26 -10.97 1.42 -10.56
N ALA A 27 -9.96 1.56 -11.41
CA ALA A 27 -9.93 1.03 -12.76
C ALA A 27 -8.74 0.09 -12.94
N ILE A 28 -9.00 -1.05 -13.59
CA ILE A 28 -7.99 -2.04 -13.94
C ILE A 28 -8.07 -2.32 -15.44
N THR A 29 -6.94 -2.10 -16.10
CA THR A 29 -6.72 -2.46 -17.50
C THR A 29 -5.90 -3.74 -17.55
N PRO A 30 -6.51 -4.88 -17.97
CA PRO A 30 -5.80 -6.14 -18.09
C PRO A 30 -4.58 -6.04 -19.01
N PRO A 31 -3.55 -6.85 -18.77
CA PRO A 31 -2.37 -6.89 -19.62
C PRO A 31 -2.73 -7.36 -21.03
N ALA A 32 -2.09 -6.77 -22.04
CA ALA A 32 -2.18 -7.17 -23.45
C ALA A 32 -0.76 -7.32 -24.02
N ASP A 33 -0.53 -8.34 -24.84
CA ASP A 33 0.73 -8.57 -25.56
C ASP A 33 1.99 -8.54 -24.67
N GLY A 34 1.91 -9.16 -23.48
CA GLY A 34 3.03 -9.25 -22.54
C GLY A 34 3.31 -7.99 -21.71
N LYS A 35 2.51 -6.93 -21.90
CA LYS A 35 2.63 -5.68 -21.12
C LYS A 35 2.12 -5.85 -19.68
N ALA A 36 2.50 -4.91 -18.83
CA ALA A 36 2.02 -4.84 -17.46
C ALA A 36 0.51 -4.57 -17.40
N LEU A 37 -0.12 -5.05 -16.33
CA LEU A 37 -1.46 -4.64 -15.93
C LEU A 37 -1.38 -3.18 -15.47
N ALA A 38 -2.27 -2.32 -15.93
CA ALA A 38 -2.36 -0.95 -15.44
C ALA A 38 -3.53 -0.80 -14.46
N PHE A 39 -3.33 0.00 -13.42
CA PHE A 39 -4.36 0.35 -12.46
C PHE A 39 -4.38 1.86 -12.22
N SER A 40 -5.56 2.38 -11.93
CA SER A 40 -5.73 3.72 -11.37
C SER A 40 -6.78 3.71 -10.27
N GLY A 41 -6.69 4.69 -9.39
CA GLY A 41 -7.59 4.89 -8.28
C GLY A 41 -7.79 6.38 -8.03
N THR A 42 -9.03 6.80 -7.81
CA THR A 42 -9.36 8.17 -7.46
C THR A 42 -10.37 8.19 -6.33
N THR A 43 -10.32 9.27 -5.57
CA THR A 43 -11.31 9.61 -4.56
C THR A 43 -11.69 11.06 -4.78
N GLU A 44 -12.98 11.35 -4.95
CA GLU A 44 -13.46 12.73 -5.11
C GLU A 44 -13.20 13.56 -3.87
N LYS A 45 -13.50 12.97 -2.70
CA LYS A 45 -13.30 13.64 -1.42
C LYS A 45 -12.99 12.66 -0.30
N PHE A 46 -12.07 13.01 0.56
CA PHE A 46 -11.93 12.44 1.89
C PHE A 46 -12.10 13.51 2.97
N ALA A 47 -12.45 13.08 4.17
CA ALA A 47 -12.38 13.88 5.38
C ALA A 47 -11.80 13.03 6.52
N ALA A 48 -10.94 13.60 7.35
CA ALA A 48 -10.42 12.93 8.54
C ALA A 48 -10.42 13.88 9.75
N ASP A 49 -10.90 13.38 10.89
CA ASP A 49 -10.80 14.05 12.20
C ASP A 49 -9.58 13.52 12.95
N LEU A 50 -8.47 14.26 12.84
CA LEU A 50 -7.20 13.91 13.49
C LEU A 50 -7.23 14.17 15.00
N THR A 51 -8.26 14.84 15.54
CA THR A 51 -8.39 15.02 17.00
C THR A 51 -8.67 13.71 17.73
N LEU A 52 -9.13 12.68 17.01
CA LEU A 52 -9.38 11.35 17.54
C LEU A 52 -8.10 10.49 17.65
N VAL A 53 -6.96 10.98 17.16
CA VAL A 53 -5.67 10.32 17.35
C VAL A 53 -5.24 10.46 18.80
N GLU A 54 -5.05 9.34 19.52
CA GLU A 54 -4.73 9.36 20.95
C GLU A 54 -3.22 9.40 21.27
N ASP A 55 -2.37 8.97 20.34
CA ASP A 55 -0.91 8.91 20.52
C ASP A 55 -0.32 10.31 20.84
N PRO A 56 0.40 10.49 21.96
CA PRO A 56 0.89 11.80 22.40
C PRO A 56 1.82 12.50 21.41
N LYS A 57 2.72 11.76 20.75
CA LYS A 57 3.67 12.35 19.77
C LYS A 57 2.92 12.83 18.54
N SER A 58 1.97 12.03 18.07
CA SER A 58 1.12 12.37 16.93
C SER A 58 0.28 13.60 17.24
N LYS A 59 -0.32 13.70 18.44
CA LYS A 59 -1.06 14.90 18.89
C LYS A 59 -0.20 16.16 18.88
N GLU A 60 1.04 16.09 19.36
CA GLU A 60 1.96 17.23 19.35
C GLU A 60 2.18 17.76 17.94
N VAL A 61 2.44 16.86 16.99
CA VAL A 61 2.63 17.20 15.58
C VAL A 61 1.34 17.76 14.96
N ILE A 62 0.19 17.11 15.18
CA ILE A 62 -1.12 17.58 14.68
C ILE A 62 -1.42 19.00 15.17
N ASN A 63 -1.18 19.27 16.46
CA ASN A 63 -1.39 20.59 17.05
C ASN A 63 -0.40 21.63 16.49
N ALA A 64 0.87 21.25 16.31
CA ALA A 64 1.88 22.13 15.73
C ALA A 64 1.56 22.50 14.27
N LEU A 65 1.01 21.56 13.50
CA LEU A 65 0.58 21.78 12.12
C LEU A 65 -0.78 22.51 12.02
N GLY A 66 -1.59 22.47 13.07
CA GLY A 66 -2.91 23.12 13.12
C GLY A 66 -4.02 22.41 12.32
N TYR A 67 -3.73 21.26 11.72
CA TYR A 67 -4.68 20.50 10.90
C TYR A 67 -5.41 19.45 11.73
N GLN A 68 -6.41 19.89 12.50
CA GLN A 68 -7.25 18.99 13.30
C GLN A 68 -8.26 18.22 12.45
N ASN A 69 -8.78 18.87 11.41
CA ASN A 69 -9.66 18.29 10.43
C ASN A 69 -9.03 18.52 9.06
N ILE A 70 -8.85 17.45 8.30
CA ILE A 70 -8.33 17.53 6.94
C ILE A 70 -9.40 17.05 5.97
N THR A 71 -9.50 17.75 4.84
CA THR A 71 -10.29 17.33 3.69
C THR A 71 -9.44 17.43 2.45
N GLY A 72 -9.79 16.68 1.42
CA GLY A 72 -9.03 16.68 0.18
C GLY A 72 -9.40 15.54 -0.73
N ASN A 73 -8.51 15.21 -1.66
CA ASN A 73 -8.69 14.13 -2.63
C ASN A 73 -7.43 13.28 -2.78
N LEU A 74 -7.60 12.09 -3.35
CA LEU A 74 -6.53 11.15 -3.62
C LEU A 74 -6.57 10.70 -5.06
N GLU A 75 -5.40 10.64 -5.70
CA GLU A 75 -5.23 10.08 -7.03
C GLU A 75 -4.02 9.15 -7.06
N MET A 76 -4.18 7.98 -7.67
CA MET A 76 -3.12 7.01 -7.84
C MET A 76 -3.15 6.36 -9.22
N GLU A 77 -1.98 6.11 -9.77
CA GLU A 77 -1.78 5.41 -11.03
C GLU A 77 -0.53 4.55 -10.94
N GLY A 78 -0.59 3.38 -11.56
CA GLY A 78 0.56 2.51 -11.65
C GLY A 78 0.37 1.33 -12.55
N THR A 79 1.42 0.53 -12.63
CA THR A 79 1.45 -0.73 -13.36
C THR A 79 1.99 -1.85 -12.49
N TRP A 80 1.54 -3.06 -12.79
CA TRP A 80 2.06 -4.28 -12.19
C TRP A 80 2.29 -5.31 -13.28
N GLN A 81 3.51 -5.82 -13.39
CA GLN A 81 3.88 -6.84 -14.35
C GLN A 81 3.72 -8.23 -13.69
N PRO A 82 2.72 -9.05 -14.08
CA PRO A 82 2.49 -10.33 -13.41
C PRO A 82 3.62 -11.35 -13.62
N THR A 83 4.44 -11.18 -14.66
CA THR A 83 5.48 -12.14 -15.03
C THR A 83 6.72 -12.08 -14.16
N ASP A 84 7.10 -10.89 -13.70
CA ASP A 84 8.27 -10.66 -12.84
C ASP A 84 7.91 -9.96 -11.52
N GLY A 85 6.64 -9.59 -11.33
CA GLY A 85 6.13 -8.96 -10.13
C GLY A 85 6.48 -7.48 -10.00
N ARG A 86 7.11 -6.84 -11.00
CA ARG A 86 7.51 -5.43 -10.92
C ARG A 86 6.28 -4.55 -10.76
N MET A 87 6.35 -3.60 -9.83
CA MET A 87 5.31 -2.63 -9.58
C MET A 87 5.86 -1.23 -9.75
N ASP A 88 5.25 -0.46 -10.63
CA ASP A 88 5.55 0.95 -10.83
C ASP A 88 4.34 1.76 -10.37
N LEU A 89 4.52 2.59 -9.35
CA LEU A 89 3.53 3.56 -8.90
C LEU A 89 3.95 4.92 -9.45
N SER A 90 3.48 5.21 -10.67
CA SER A 90 3.81 6.43 -11.39
C SER A 90 3.14 7.68 -10.81
N LYS A 91 2.04 7.51 -10.08
CA LYS A 91 1.33 8.59 -9.39
C LYS A 91 0.78 8.12 -8.06
N TYR A 92 1.08 8.85 -7.00
CA TYR A 92 0.37 8.78 -5.73
C TYR A 92 0.31 10.18 -5.13
N GLU A 93 -0.82 10.84 -5.31
CA GLU A 93 -1.04 12.22 -4.88
C GLU A 93 -2.12 12.26 -3.80
N ILE A 94 -1.78 12.89 -2.68
CA ILE A 94 -2.74 13.29 -1.66
C ILE A 94 -2.76 14.81 -1.65
N SER A 95 -3.89 15.38 -2.03
CA SER A 95 -4.13 16.81 -1.99
C SER A 95 -4.96 17.12 -0.76
N VAL A 96 -4.50 18.04 0.08
CA VAL A 96 -5.20 18.50 1.28
C VAL A 96 -5.60 19.96 1.09
N ASP A 97 -6.89 20.22 1.28
CA ASP A 97 -7.47 21.55 1.16
C ASP A 97 -6.75 22.52 2.12
N ASN A 98 -6.33 23.66 1.58
CA ASN A 98 -5.61 24.71 2.34
C ASN A 98 -4.25 24.27 2.94
N ALA A 99 -3.65 23.18 2.45
CA ALA A 99 -2.29 22.78 2.82
C ALA A 99 -1.38 22.53 1.61
N GLY A 100 -1.90 21.88 0.57
CA GLY A 100 -1.17 21.56 -0.66
C GLY A 100 -1.22 20.07 -1.01
N THR A 101 -0.43 19.68 -2.01
CA THR A 101 -0.38 18.31 -2.54
C THR A 101 0.94 17.64 -2.21
N LEU A 102 0.87 16.45 -1.60
CA LEU A 102 1.98 15.54 -1.44
C LEU A 102 1.94 14.49 -2.55
N GLY A 103 2.90 14.55 -3.47
CA GLY A 103 3.08 13.55 -4.53
C GLY A 103 4.23 12.60 -4.20
N MET A 104 4.01 11.31 -4.43
CA MET A 104 5.03 10.27 -4.32
C MET A 104 4.97 9.35 -5.54
N THR A 105 6.13 8.83 -5.93
CA THR A 105 6.26 7.81 -6.99
C THR A 105 7.21 6.73 -6.50
N PHE A 106 6.94 5.48 -6.84
CA PHE A 106 7.76 4.34 -6.42
C PHE A 106 7.98 3.37 -7.57
N ASP A 107 9.20 2.92 -7.77
CA ASP A 107 9.50 1.77 -8.63
C ASP A 107 9.99 0.63 -7.74
N LEU A 108 9.11 -0.35 -7.55
CA LEU A 108 9.43 -1.55 -6.81
C LEU A 108 9.80 -2.64 -7.81
N GLY A 109 11.10 -2.95 -7.85
CA GLY A 109 11.62 -4.12 -8.53
C GLY A 109 10.84 -5.35 -8.09
N GLY A 110 10.37 -6.13 -9.06
CA GLY A 110 9.53 -7.28 -8.79
C GLY A 110 10.22 -8.35 -7.95
N TYR A 111 9.44 -9.24 -7.34
CA TYR A 111 9.98 -10.44 -6.73
C TYR A 111 10.79 -11.18 -7.79
N THR A 112 12.12 -11.22 -7.66
CA THR A 112 12.93 -12.06 -8.55
C THR A 112 12.38 -13.49 -8.44
N LEU A 113 12.32 -14.21 -9.56
CA LEU A 113 11.94 -15.62 -9.55
C LEU A 113 12.71 -16.41 -8.48
N ASP A 114 13.91 -15.96 -8.14
CA ASP A 114 14.77 -16.51 -7.10
C ASP A 114 14.21 -16.30 -5.68
N VAL A 115 13.62 -15.14 -5.37
CA VAL A 115 12.92 -14.89 -4.10
C VAL A 115 11.67 -15.77 -3.98
N ILE A 116 10.85 -15.86 -5.03
CA ILE A 116 9.65 -16.71 -5.04
C ILE A 116 10.02 -18.19 -4.88
N LYS A 117 10.99 -18.67 -5.65
CA LYS A 117 11.48 -20.06 -5.55
C LYS A 117 12.00 -20.36 -4.16
N SER A 118 12.77 -19.44 -3.59
CA SER A 118 13.34 -19.62 -2.26
C SER A 118 12.28 -19.62 -1.15
N MET A 119 11.22 -18.82 -1.27
CA MET A 119 10.05 -18.90 -0.38
C MET A 119 9.29 -20.22 -0.54
N GLN A 120 9.10 -20.71 -1.77
CA GLN A 120 8.46 -22.00 -2.03
C GLN A 120 9.30 -23.18 -1.48
N GLU A 121 10.62 -23.13 -1.63
CA GLU A 121 11.52 -24.12 -1.03
C GLU A 121 11.52 -24.05 0.49
N MET A 122 11.48 -22.85 1.07
CA MET A 122 11.37 -22.67 2.51
C MET A 122 10.03 -23.22 3.04
N GLN A 123 8.90 -22.93 2.38
CA GLN A 123 7.60 -23.51 2.75
C GLN A 123 7.60 -25.04 2.67
N LYS A 124 8.18 -25.63 1.60
CA LYS A 124 8.34 -27.08 1.48
C LYS A 124 9.19 -27.67 2.62
N LYS A 125 10.28 -26.99 2.98
CA LYS A 125 11.15 -27.39 4.09
C LYS A 125 10.45 -27.28 5.45
N MET A 126 9.65 -26.23 5.67
CA MET A 126 8.87 -26.07 6.91
C MET A 126 7.75 -27.12 7.02
N ALA A 127 7.04 -27.40 5.93
CA ALA A 127 6.00 -28.43 5.90
C ALA A 127 6.56 -29.85 6.12
N ALA A 128 7.85 -30.06 5.81
CA ALA A 128 8.54 -31.33 6.00
C ALA A 128 9.26 -31.45 7.36
N GLN A 129 9.25 -30.40 8.20
CA GLN A 129 9.94 -30.42 9.49
C GLN A 129 9.02 -30.87 10.63
N PRO A 130 9.51 -31.73 11.54
CA PRO A 130 8.78 -32.11 12.75
C PRO A 130 8.67 -30.92 13.72
N GLU A 131 7.56 -30.84 14.46
CA GLU A 131 7.33 -29.80 15.46
C GLU A 131 8.48 -29.77 16.49
N GLY A 132 9.14 -28.61 16.64
CA GLY A 132 10.26 -28.40 17.59
C GLY A 132 11.67 -28.36 17.00
N ALA A 133 11.82 -28.35 15.67
CA ALA A 133 13.13 -28.16 15.03
C ALA A 133 13.72 -26.75 15.25
N ASP A 134 15.04 -26.65 15.26
CA ASP A 134 15.77 -25.39 15.47
C ASP A 134 15.56 -24.42 14.28
N ASN A 135 15.04 -23.22 14.60
CA ASN A 135 14.65 -22.20 13.61
C ASN A 135 15.75 -21.20 13.25
N SER A 136 16.93 -21.33 13.85
CA SER A 136 18.07 -20.41 13.67
C SER A 136 18.54 -20.30 12.21
N ALA A 137 18.62 -21.42 11.49
CA ALA A 137 19.02 -21.46 10.08
C ALA A 137 18.00 -20.78 9.14
N GLN A 138 16.71 -20.78 9.51
CA GLN A 138 15.66 -20.17 8.72
C GLN A 138 15.68 -18.64 8.85
N GLY A 139 16.00 -18.13 10.05
CA GLY A 139 16.20 -16.69 10.28
C GLY A 139 17.32 -16.12 9.41
N MET A 140 18.42 -16.85 9.22
CA MET A 140 19.51 -16.47 8.33
C MET A 140 19.12 -16.54 6.85
N ALA A 141 18.34 -17.55 6.45
CA ALA A 141 17.84 -17.67 5.09
C ALA A 141 16.86 -16.53 4.73
N MET A 142 16.00 -16.11 5.67
CA MET A 142 15.10 -14.97 5.50
C MET A 142 15.88 -13.66 5.28
N LEU A 143 16.97 -13.44 6.02
CA LEU A 143 17.83 -12.26 5.86
C LEU A 143 18.53 -12.24 4.48
N GLY A 144 18.97 -13.39 3.98
CA GLY A 144 19.52 -13.51 2.63
C GLY A 144 18.51 -13.19 1.53
N LEU A 145 17.24 -13.55 1.73
CA LEU A 145 16.16 -13.21 0.80
C LEU A 145 15.86 -11.72 0.76
N LEU A 146 15.89 -11.04 1.91
CA LEU A 146 15.71 -9.59 1.98
C LEU A 146 16.83 -8.83 1.27
N GLN A 147 18.06 -9.36 1.28
CA GLN A 147 19.19 -8.77 0.55
C GLN A 147 19.07 -8.88 -0.97
N GLN A 148 18.25 -9.81 -1.48
CA GLN A 148 18.03 -10.00 -2.92
C GLN A 148 16.90 -9.13 -3.48
N LEU A 149 16.20 -8.37 -2.65
CA LEU A 149 15.21 -7.38 -3.09
C LEU A 149 15.95 -6.18 -3.70
N SER A 150 15.57 -5.80 -4.92
CA SER A 150 16.10 -4.62 -5.61
C SER A 150 15.10 -3.47 -5.50
N PHE A 151 15.57 -2.35 -4.96
CA PHE A 151 14.90 -1.06 -5.02
C PHE A 151 15.58 -0.24 -6.12
N ASN A 152 14.81 0.37 -7.03
CA ASN A 152 15.33 1.23 -8.11
C ASN A 152 14.79 2.65 -7.97
#